data_AF-A0A514Z867-F1
#
_entry.id   AF-A0A514Z867-F1
#
_cell.length_a   1.000
_cell.length_b   1.000
_cell.length_c   1.000
_cell.angle_alpha   90.00
_cell.angle_beta   90.00
_cell.angle_gamma   90.00
#
_symmetry.space_group_name_H-M   'P 1'
#
loop_
_entity.id
_entity.type
_entity.pdbx_description
1 polymer ?
#
loop_
_entity_poly.entity_id
_entity_poly.type
_entity_poly.pdbx_seq_one_letter_code
_entity_poly.pdbx_strand_id
1 'polypeptide(L)'
;MPLAKIVYASMTGNTEACADIVADKLEELGWEVELDECTSVDAEDMADADLCIVGTYTYGDGELPDEIVDFYEELADVDLSGKIYGCFGSGDTFYDDFCICVDMFEAQFEKTGATKGAELVRVDLSPEDDDETNLEAFAETLSSHFDL
;
A
#
# COMPACT_ATOMS: atom_id res chain seq x y z
N MET A 1 -17.05 3.75 11.73
CA MET A 1 -16.17 4.44 10.78
C MET A 1 -15.72 3.35 9.82
N PRO A 2 -15.63 3.58 8.50
CA PRO A 2 -15.02 2.58 7.64
C PRO A 2 -13.55 2.39 8.07
N LEU A 3 -13.04 1.16 7.96
CA LEU A 3 -11.67 0.83 8.38
C LEU A 3 -10.76 0.72 7.17
N ALA A 4 -9.67 1.47 7.16
CA ALA A 4 -8.55 1.30 6.23
C ALA A 4 -7.37 0.66 6.96
N LYS A 5 -6.86 -0.44 6.42
CA LYS A 5 -5.63 -1.08 6.91
C LYS A 5 -4.52 -0.87 5.91
N ILE A 6 -3.44 -0.23 6.38
CA ILE A 6 -2.23 0.07 5.61
C ILE A 6 -1.11 -0.77 6.19
N VAL A 7 -0.56 -1.67 5.39
CA VAL A 7 0.61 -2.47 5.76
C VAL A 7 1.81 -2.01 4.94
N TYR A 8 2.92 -1.71 5.59
CA TYR A 8 4.11 -1.25 4.88
C TYR A 8 5.41 -1.98 5.23
N ALA A 9 6.35 -1.97 4.29
CA ALA A 9 7.75 -2.31 4.53
C ALA A 9 8.63 -1.09 4.21
N SER A 10 9.61 -0.81 5.08
CA SER A 10 10.47 0.37 4.95
C SER A 10 11.82 0.16 5.62
N MET A 11 12.90 0.17 4.84
CA MET A 11 14.27 0.02 5.38
C MET A 11 14.91 1.36 5.81
N THR A 12 14.61 2.46 5.09
CA THR A 12 15.24 3.78 5.32
C THR A 12 14.25 4.90 5.66
N GLY A 13 12.96 4.57 5.81
CA GLY A 13 11.91 5.52 6.21
C GLY A 13 11.12 6.12 5.05
N ASN A 14 11.54 5.96 3.79
CA ASN A 14 10.84 6.58 2.66
C ASN A 14 9.43 6.04 2.43
N THR A 15 9.26 4.71 2.42
CA THR A 15 7.93 4.09 2.25
C THR A 15 7.04 4.33 3.46
N GLU A 16 7.61 4.34 4.66
CA GLU A 16 6.90 4.73 5.90
C GLU A 16 6.38 6.17 5.80
N ALA A 17 7.21 7.13 5.37
CA ALA A 17 6.76 8.49 5.14
C ALA A 17 5.62 8.58 4.10
N CYS A 18 5.68 7.78 3.03
CA CYS A 18 4.57 7.67 2.08
C CYS A 18 3.30 7.12 2.74
N ALA A 19 3.44 6.13 3.62
CA ALA A 19 2.34 5.51 4.34
C ALA A 19 1.69 6.47 5.34
N ASP A 20 2.48 7.26 6.05
CA ASP A 20 2.01 8.32 6.95
C ASP A 20 1.16 9.35 6.20
N ILE A 21 1.60 9.82 5.02
CA ILE A 21 0.85 10.78 4.20
C ILE A 21 -0.52 10.20 3.78
N VAL A 22 -0.54 8.93 3.34
CA VAL A 22 -1.80 8.26 2.95
C VAL A 22 -2.71 8.06 4.16
N ALA A 23 -2.15 7.66 5.31
CA ALA A 23 -2.89 7.48 6.56
C ALA A 23 -3.53 8.78 7.03
N ASP A 24 -2.74 9.84 7.18
CA ASP A 24 -3.21 11.18 7.60
C ASP A 24 -4.35 11.67 6.71
N LYS A 25 -4.21 11.50 5.38
CA LYS A 25 -5.25 11.90 4.44
C LYS A 25 -6.54 11.10 4.59
N LEU A 26 -6.45 9.79 4.80
CA LEU A 26 -7.64 8.95 5.03
C LEU A 26 -8.32 9.32 6.36
N GLU A 27 -7.55 9.60 7.42
CA GLU A 27 -8.11 10.08 8.69
C GLU A 27 -8.87 11.41 8.52
N GLU A 28 -8.32 12.36 7.76
CA GLU A 28 -9.00 13.62 7.41
C GLU A 28 -10.33 13.39 6.66
N LEU A 29 -10.38 12.35 5.83
CA LEU A 29 -11.57 11.93 5.09
C LEU A 29 -12.57 11.11 5.96
N GLY A 30 -12.25 10.88 7.23
CA GLY A 30 -13.15 10.25 8.20
C GLY A 30 -13.03 8.74 8.26
N TRP A 31 -11.88 8.18 7.90
CA TRP A 31 -11.55 6.76 8.08
C TRP A 31 -10.98 6.51 9.48
N GLU A 32 -11.24 5.32 9.99
CA GLU A 32 -10.39 4.72 11.01
C GLU A 32 -9.22 4.07 10.27
N VAL A 33 -7.98 4.39 10.64
CA VAL A 33 -6.79 3.90 9.97
C VAL A 33 -5.96 3.05 10.92
N GLU A 34 -5.66 1.83 10.50
CA GLU A 34 -4.65 0.97 11.12
C GLU A 34 -3.41 0.97 10.21
N LEU A 35 -2.31 1.51 10.72
CA LEU A 35 -1.03 1.61 10.02
C LEU A 35 0.00 0.72 10.72
N ASP A 36 0.35 -0.38 10.06
CA ASP A 36 1.18 -1.43 10.63
C ASP A 36 2.41 -1.71 9.75
N GLU A 37 3.57 -1.94 10.37
CA GLU A 37 4.72 -2.51 9.67
C GLU A 37 4.42 -3.99 9.37
N CYS A 38 4.80 -4.48 8.19
CA CYS A 38 4.48 -5.83 7.72
C CYS A 38 4.90 -6.97 8.67
N THR A 39 5.89 -6.75 9.54
CA THR A 39 6.35 -7.75 10.52
C THR A 39 5.47 -7.85 11.77
N SER A 40 4.48 -6.97 11.91
CA SER A 40 3.59 -6.88 13.08
C SER A 40 2.15 -7.32 12.83
N VAL A 41 1.83 -7.75 11.62
CA VAL A 41 0.46 -8.01 11.14
C VAL A 41 0.44 -9.22 10.22
N ASP A 42 -0.64 -10.02 10.29
CA ASP A 42 -0.83 -11.17 9.41
C ASP A 42 -1.64 -10.76 8.17
N ALA A 43 -1.44 -11.39 7.02
CA ALA A 43 -2.16 -11.02 5.79
C ALA A 43 -3.69 -11.22 5.91
N GLU A 44 -4.13 -12.18 6.73
CA GLU A 44 -5.54 -12.44 7.03
C GLU A 44 -6.25 -11.24 7.70
N ASP A 45 -5.50 -10.39 8.43
CA ASP A 45 -6.08 -9.21 9.09
C ASP A 45 -6.60 -8.17 8.08
N MET A 46 -6.19 -8.25 6.80
CA MET A 46 -6.77 -7.43 5.73
C MET A 46 -8.27 -7.70 5.52
N ALA A 47 -8.77 -8.90 5.83
CA ALA A 47 -10.18 -9.25 5.66
C ALA A 47 -11.12 -8.44 6.58
N ASP A 48 -10.60 -7.94 7.70
CA ASP A 48 -11.34 -7.13 8.66
C ASP A 48 -11.53 -5.67 8.22
N ALA A 49 -10.71 -5.18 7.29
CA ALA A 49 -10.77 -3.80 6.78
C ALA A 49 -11.74 -3.64 5.60
N ASP A 50 -12.27 -2.45 5.37
CA ASP A 50 -13.05 -2.11 4.17
C ASP A 50 -12.11 -1.76 2.99
N LEU A 51 -10.99 -1.11 3.30
CA LEU A 51 -9.94 -0.67 2.38
C LEU A 51 -8.59 -1.29 2.78
N CYS A 52 -7.96 -2.01 1.86
CA CYS A 52 -6.68 -2.73 2.06
C CYS A 52 -5.56 -2.05 1.27
N ILE A 53 -4.50 -1.58 1.93
CA ILE A 53 -3.42 -0.84 1.26
C ILE A 53 -2.07 -1.46 1.60
N VAL A 54 -1.20 -1.62 0.59
CA VAL A 54 0.20 -2.02 0.81
C VAL A 54 1.16 -0.94 0.31
N GLY A 55 2.10 -0.56 1.17
CA GLY A 55 3.27 0.25 0.84
C GLY A 55 4.53 -0.60 0.83
N THR A 56 5.30 -0.67 -0.25
CA THR A 56 6.56 -1.44 -0.23
C THR A 56 7.69 -0.74 -0.97
N TYR A 57 8.93 -1.03 -0.58
CA TYR A 57 10.10 -0.66 -1.37
C TYR A 57 10.54 -1.81 -2.27
N THR A 58 11.45 -1.54 -3.20
CA THR A 58 12.08 -2.56 -4.03
C THR A 58 13.54 -2.71 -3.62
N TYR A 59 13.99 -3.95 -3.40
CA TYR A 59 15.36 -4.26 -3.00
C TYR A 59 16.19 -4.81 -4.17
N GLY A 60 17.46 -4.43 -4.23
CA GLY A 60 18.42 -4.97 -5.20
C GLY A 60 17.94 -4.85 -6.66
N ASP A 61 17.96 -5.98 -7.36
CA ASP A 61 17.61 -6.10 -8.78
C ASP A 61 16.11 -6.44 -8.97
N GLY A 62 15.22 -5.72 -8.27
CA GLY A 62 13.77 -5.91 -8.41
C GLY A 62 13.13 -6.92 -7.45
N GLU A 63 13.78 -7.22 -6.33
CA GLU A 63 13.33 -8.22 -5.35
C GLU A 63 12.44 -7.59 -4.27
N LEU A 64 11.52 -8.38 -3.74
CA LEU A 64 10.74 -8.00 -2.56
C LEU A 64 11.68 -7.82 -1.35
N PRO A 65 11.39 -6.85 -0.46
CA PRO A 65 12.00 -6.79 0.87
C PRO A 65 11.86 -8.12 1.61
N ASP A 66 12.95 -8.64 2.20
CA ASP A 66 12.93 -9.91 2.92
C ASP A 66 11.83 -9.94 4.00
N GLU A 67 11.60 -8.81 4.67
CA GLU A 67 10.63 -8.68 5.76
C GLU A 67 9.15 -8.75 5.31
N ILE A 68 8.86 -8.51 4.03
CA ILE A 68 7.47 -8.53 3.50
C ILE A 68 7.17 -9.79 2.68
N VAL A 69 8.14 -10.68 2.46
CA VAL A 69 7.96 -11.89 1.64
C VAL A 69 6.86 -12.79 2.21
N ASP A 70 6.88 -13.07 3.52
CA ASP A 70 5.89 -13.93 4.16
C ASP A 70 4.47 -13.34 4.00
N PHE A 71 4.30 -12.04 4.27
CA PHE A 71 3.03 -11.34 4.06
C PHE A 71 2.57 -11.41 2.60
N TYR A 72 3.49 -11.23 1.64
CA TYR A 72 3.19 -11.32 0.21
C TYR A 72 2.69 -12.71 -0.17
N GLU A 73 3.36 -13.77 0.29
CA GLU A 73 2.98 -15.16 0.00
C GLU A 73 1.61 -15.50 0.58
N GLU A 74 1.36 -15.12 1.84
CA GLU A 74 0.08 -15.37 2.53
C GLU A 74 -1.09 -14.62 1.90
N LEU A 75 -0.88 -13.36 1.46
CA LEU A 75 -1.91 -12.54 0.85
C LEU A 75 -2.61 -13.23 -0.34
N ALA A 76 -1.92 -14.11 -1.08
CA ALA A 76 -2.49 -14.82 -2.24
C ALA A 76 -3.70 -15.67 -1.88
N ASP A 77 -3.74 -16.17 -0.66
CA ASP A 77 -4.71 -17.17 -0.19
C ASP A 77 -5.88 -16.52 0.59
N VAL A 78 -5.82 -15.20 0.84
CA VAL A 78 -6.86 -14.45 1.53
C VAL A 78 -7.99 -14.07 0.55
N ASP A 79 -9.23 -14.35 0.91
CA ASP A 79 -10.41 -13.91 0.14
C ASP A 79 -10.80 -12.48 0.50
N LEU A 80 -10.43 -11.54 -0.36
CA LEU A 80 -10.77 -10.12 -0.23
C LEU A 80 -11.86 -9.71 -1.23
N SER A 81 -12.70 -10.65 -1.64
CA SER A 81 -13.83 -10.37 -2.53
C SER A 81 -14.73 -9.25 -1.98
N GLY A 82 -14.90 -8.20 -2.78
CA GLY A 82 -15.72 -7.03 -2.41
C GLY A 82 -14.98 -5.96 -1.60
N LYS A 83 -13.70 -6.15 -1.28
CA LYS A 83 -12.83 -5.11 -0.72
C LYS A 83 -12.24 -4.26 -1.83
N ILE A 84 -11.87 -3.02 -1.48
CA ILE A 84 -11.08 -2.14 -2.33
C ILE A 84 -9.62 -2.22 -1.91
N TYR A 85 -8.69 -2.24 -2.87
CA TYR A 85 -7.26 -2.17 -2.57
C TYR A 85 -6.53 -1.03 -3.28
N GLY A 86 -5.38 -0.67 -2.74
CA GLY A 86 -4.40 0.20 -3.39
C GLY A 86 -2.97 -0.20 -3.05
N CYS A 87 -2.01 0.17 -3.90
CA CYS A 87 -0.60 -0.03 -3.61
C CYS A 87 0.21 1.23 -3.94
N PHE A 88 1.20 1.50 -3.11
CA PHE A 88 2.20 2.53 -3.34
C PHE A 88 3.58 2.03 -2.94
N GLY A 89 4.62 2.81 -3.25
CA GLY A 89 5.97 2.45 -2.83
C GLY A 89 7.01 3.49 -3.15
N SER A 90 8.14 3.39 -2.47
CA SER A 90 9.35 4.16 -2.74
C SER A 90 10.40 3.27 -3.41
N GLY A 91 11.12 3.82 -4.38
CA GLY A 91 12.20 3.17 -5.08
C GLY A 91 13.31 4.15 -5.43
N ASP A 92 14.21 3.76 -6.32
CA ASP A 92 15.27 4.64 -6.82
C ASP A 92 15.30 4.52 -8.35
N THR A 93 15.06 5.63 -9.04
CA THR A 93 15.05 5.68 -10.52
C THR A 93 16.42 5.40 -11.15
N PHE A 94 17.47 5.29 -10.36
CA PHE A 94 18.77 4.80 -10.79
C PHE A 94 18.74 3.34 -11.26
N TYR A 95 17.79 2.54 -10.77
CA TYR A 95 17.63 1.13 -11.16
C TYR A 95 16.58 0.98 -12.27
N ASP A 96 16.77 -0.02 -13.14
CA ASP A 96 15.85 -0.28 -14.25
C ASP A 96 14.45 -0.72 -13.75
N ASP A 97 14.41 -1.46 -12.65
CA ASP A 97 13.19 -2.01 -12.03
C ASP A 97 12.58 -1.05 -10.98
N PHE A 98 12.35 0.21 -11.37
CA PHE A 98 11.80 1.24 -10.49
C PHE A 98 10.44 0.83 -9.89
N CYS A 99 10.42 0.63 -8.57
CA CYS A 99 9.24 0.25 -7.78
C CYS A 99 8.50 -1.01 -8.27
N ILE A 100 9.20 -1.98 -8.89
CA ILE A 100 8.55 -3.18 -9.45
C ILE A 100 7.76 -3.98 -8.41
N CYS A 101 8.13 -3.89 -7.13
CA CYS A 101 7.40 -4.58 -6.05
C CYS A 101 5.98 -4.03 -5.85
N VAL A 102 5.72 -2.77 -6.24
CA VAL A 102 4.36 -2.20 -6.23
C VAL A 102 3.48 -2.90 -7.27
N ASP A 103 4.02 -3.20 -8.45
CA ASP A 103 3.34 -4.01 -9.48
C ASP A 103 3.14 -5.46 -9.01
N MET A 104 4.11 -6.02 -8.28
CA MET A 104 3.99 -7.36 -7.72
C MET A 104 2.82 -7.42 -6.73
N PHE A 105 2.69 -6.44 -5.83
CA PHE A 105 1.56 -6.40 -4.89
C PHE A 105 0.23 -6.15 -5.57
N GLU A 106 0.18 -5.34 -6.63
CA GLU A 106 -1.02 -5.22 -7.45
C GLU A 106 -1.46 -6.60 -8.00
N ALA A 107 -0.54 -7.32 -8.63
CA ALA A 107 -0.81 -8.65 -9.16
C ALA A 107 -1.14 -9.69 -8.07
N GLN A 108 -0.67 -9.46 -6.84
CA GLN A 108 -0.98 -10.29 -5.69
C GLN A 108 -2.41 -10.03 -5.19
N PHE A 109 -2.81 -8.77 -5.05
CA PHE A 109 -4.18 -8.40 -4.71
C PHE A 109 -5.20 -8.91 -5.73
N GLU A 110 -4.89 -8.90 -7.03
CA GLU A 110 -5.78 -9.43 -8.06
C GLU A 110 -6.16 -10.91 -7.86
N LYS A 111 -5.31 -11.69 -7.18
CA LYS A 111 -5.59 -13.11 -6.86
C LYS A 111 -6.63 -13.27 -5.75
N THR A 112 -6.78 -12.26 -4.90
CA THR A 112 -7.66 -12.28 -3.71
C THR A 112 -9.13 -12.00 -4.03
N GLY A 113 -9.42 -11.48 -5.22
CA GLY A 113 -10.75 -10.99 -5.59
C GLY A 113 -11.05 -9.55 -5.18
N ALA A 114 -10.10 -8.85 -4.53
CA ALA A 114 -10.20 -7.42 -4.27
C ALA A 114 -10.26 -6.61 -5.57
N THR A 115 -10.84 -5.42 -5.51
CA THR A 115 -10.95 -4.51 -6.66
C THR A 115 -9.96 -3.34 -6.51
N LYS A 116 -9.18 -3.08 -7.56
CA LYS A 116 -8.26 -1.93 -7.59
C LYS A 116 -9.04 -0.63 -7.47
N GLY A 117 -8.74 0.16 -6.43
CA GLY A 117 -9.43 1.41 -6.15
C GLY A 117 -8.79 2.65 -6.79
N ALA A 118 -7.47 2.65 -6.94
CA ALA A 118 -6.72 3.78 -7.49
C ALA A 118 -5.49 3.30 -8.28
N GLU A 119 -4.93 4.19 -9.11
CA GLU A 119 -3.66 3.90 -9.79
C GLU A 119 -2.51 3.81 -8.79
N LEU A 120 -1.51 2.99 -9.14
CA LEU A 120 -0.33 2.78 -8.29
C LEU A 120 0.47 4.08 -8.16
N VAL A 121 0.94 4.39 -6.96
CA VAL A 121 1.83 5.54 -6.73
C VAL A 121 3.27 5.04 -6.52
N ARG A 122 4.21 5.62 -7.26
CA ARG A 122 5.64 5.32 -7.17
C ARG A 122 6.39 6.60 -6.85
N VAL A 123 7.20 6.56 -5.80
CA VAL A 123 7.96 7.71 -5.29
C VAL A 123 9.45 7.44 -5.47
N ASP A 124 10.20 8.43 -5.99
CA ASP A 124 11.65 8.35 -6.11
C ASP A 124 12.31 8.83 -4.83
N LEU A 125 12.96 7.91 -4.10
CA LEU A 125 13.52 8.13 -2.77
C LEU A 125 12.46 8.65 -1.78
N SER A 126 12.69 9.81 -1.17
CA SER A 126 11.80 10.41 -0.17
C SER A 126 10.70 11.21 -0.88
N PRO A 127 9.45 11.20 -0.40
CA PRO A 127 8.39 12.00 -1.01
C PRO A 127 8.71 13.49 -0.93
N GLU A 128 8.58 14.20 -2.05
CA GLU A 128 8.60 15.67 -2.14
C GLU A 128 7.19 16.22 -2.43
N ASP A 129 7.04 17.55 -2.56
CA ASP A 129 5.74 18.24 -2.70
C ASP A 129 4.78 17.61 -3.75
N ASP A 130 5.31 17.20 -4.90
CA ASP A 130 4.51 16.57 -5.96
C ASP A 130 4.11 15.12 -5.60
N ASP A 131 4.97 14.39 -4.90
CA ASP A 131 4.68 13.03 -4.42
C ASP A 131 3.65 13.05 -3.30
N GLU A 132 3.77 13.98 -2.36
CA GLU A 132 2.76 14.22 -1.30
C GLU A 132 1.38 14.48 -1.93
N THR A 133 1.31 15.36 -2.92
CA THR A 133 0.07 15.65 -3.66
C THR A 133 -0.50 14.40 -4.33
N ASN A 134 0.35 13.56 -4.92
CA ASN A 134 -0.08 12.33 -5.60
C ASN A 134 -0.56 11.26 -4.60
N LEU A 135 0.11 11.13 -3.44
CA LEU A 135 -0.30 10.22 -2.36
C LEU A 135 -1.63 10.65 -1.73
N GLU A 136 -1.84 11.96 -1.54
CA GLU A 136 -3.13 12.48 -1.10
C GLU A 136 -4.24 12.20 -2.12
N ALA A 137 -3.98 12.46 -3.41
CA ALA A 137 -4.95 12.19 -4.47
C ALA A 137 -5.27 10.69 -4.60
N PHE A 138 -4.29 9.82 -4.32
CA PHE A 138 -4.48 8.38 -4.22
C PHE A 138 -5.44 8.02 -3.08
N ALA A 139 -5.22 8.55 -1.88
CA ALA A 139 -6.12 8.35 -0.74
C ALA A 139 -7.55 8.86 -1.01
N GLU A 140 -7.69 10.05 -1.61
CA GLU A 140 -8.99 10.61 -2.01
C GLU A 140 -9.72 9.70 -3.02
N THR A 141 -8.98 9.18 -3.99
CA THR A 141 -9.52 8.28 -5.01
C THR A 141 -10.01 6.98 -4.37
N LEU A 142 -9.21 6.36 -3.48
CA LEU A 142 -9.61 5.17 -2.73
C LEU A 142 -10.86 5.42 -1.89
N SER A 143 -10.90 6.53 -1.16
CA SER A 143 -12.04 6.90 -0.32
C SER A 143 -13.32 7.12 -1.13
N SER A 144 -13.21 7.58 -2.39
CA SER A 144 -14.38 7.87 -3.23
C SER A 144 -15.22 6.65 -3.63
N HIS A 145 -14.71 5.43 -3.40
CA HIS A 145 -15.47 4.19 -3.59
C HIS A 145 -16.49 3.94 -2.48
N PHE A 146 -16.45 4.73 -1.40
CA PHE A 146 -17.28 4.55 -0.22
C PHE A 146 -18.17 5.78 0.00
N ASP A 147 -19.45 5.55 0.33
CA ASP A 147 -20.39 6.63 0.68
C ASP A 147 -20.18 7.05 2.15
N LEU A 148 -19.21 7.93 2.40
CA LEU A 148 -18.83 8.41 3.74
C LEU A 148 -19.55 9.70 4.18
#